data_AF-A0A938KCP6-F1
#
_entry.id   AF-A0A938KCP6-F1
#
_cell.length_a   1.000
_cell.length_b   1.000
_cell.length_c   1.000
_cell.angle_alpha   90.00
_cell.angle_beta   90.00
_cell.angle_gamma   90.00
#
_symmetry.space_group_name_H-M   'P 1'
#
loop_
_entity.id
_entity.type
_entity.pdbx_description
1 polymer ?
#
loop_
_entity_poly.entity_id
_entity_poly.type
_entity_poly.pdbx_seq_one_letter_code
_entity_poly.pdbx_strand_id
1 'polypeptide(L)'
;MEPAAQNYTIQWSQKKDFTEAATAASLPFNTYTHHTPLVPGAYHWRYRFVATNGVTSGWSVSRSVIVPADAVEFPMPTRAQQRERAPKAHPRLFLRPEDLPRLRELAAGREAARFARLRSDADRIITAGPTPEPEHLGSARDKENKELVKYWWPNREQTMKACQEAETLAFVYLITREKKYGDAAREWIVRLAAWDPDGPTNFRLNCEAAKPMLYRLPRAYDWAHDALSPEDRQKVRKAMLRRATDAWESWEVLRGVGHLNSPFGSHANRTWHKLGECALAFLGEIPEAETWLDYAVNKFHACYPVWADDDGGWHEGLSYWGGYMSKSVWWLQVASPRSASMA
;
A
#
# COMPACT_ATOMS: atom_id res chain seq x y z
N MET A 1 -23.41 7.71 -7.96
CA MET A 1 -22.27 8.28 -7.22
C MET A 1 -22.77 9.50 -6.48
N GLU A 2 -22.40 9.62 -5.20
CA GLU A 2 -22.73 10.73 -4.32
C GLU A 2 -21.50 11.64 -4.18
N PRO A 3 -21.19 12.52 -5.15
CA PRO A 3 -19.91 13.24 -5.22
C PRO A 3 -19.67 14.19 -4.03
N ALA A 4 -20.71 14.56 -3.30
CA ALA A 4 -20.64 15.40 -2.11
C ALA A 4 -20.52 14.60 -0.80
N ALA A 5 -20.56 13.27 -0.83
CA ALA A 5 -20.53 12.46 0.38
C ALA A 5 -19.16 12.53 1.07
N GLN A 6 -19.17 12.85 2.36
CA GLN A 6 -17.99 12.90 3.22
C GLN A 6 -17.83 11.62 4.03
N ASN A 7 -18.93 11.08 4.55
CA ASN A 7 -18.95 9.81 5.27
C ASN A 7 -20.30 9.11 5.08
N TYR A 8 -20.30 7.81 5.35
CA TYR A 8 -21.44 6.94 5.16
C TYR A 8 -21.89 6.31 6.48
N THR A 9 -23.17 5.98 6.57
CA THR A 9 -23.75 5.13 7.61
C THR A 9 -24.50 4.00 6.93
N ILE A 10 -24.26 2.76 7.35
CA ILE A 10 -24.97 1.57 6.88
C ILE A 10 -25.73 0.93 8.03
N GLN A 11 -26.94 0.46 7.73
CA GLN A 11 -27.77 -0.36 8.60
C GLN A 11 -28.04 -1.70 7.94
N TRP A 12 -28.02 -2.76 8.75
CA TRP A 12 -28.46 -4.09 8.33
C TRP A 12 -29.24 -4.78 9.45
N SER A 13 -30.26 -5.57 9.07
CA SER A 13 -31.12 -6.32 10.00
C SER A 13 -31.74 -7.53 9.31
N GLN A 14 -32.09 -8.57 10.06
CA GLN A 14 -32.96 -9.65 9.57
C GLN A 14 -34.44 -9.22 9.50
N LYS A 15 -34.80 -8.11 10.14
CA LYS A 15 -36.15 -7.52 10.13
C LYS A 15 -36.25 -6.41 9.07
N LYS A 16 -37.27 -6.48 8.20
CA LYS A 16 -37.49 -5.53 7.08
C LYS A 16 -37.69 -4.07 7.51
N ASP A 17 -38.21 -3.88 8.71
CA ASP A 17 -38.49 -2.56 9.29
C ASP A 17 -37.25 -1.92 9.94
N PHE A 18 -36.11 -2.62 9.97
CA PHE A 18 -34.87 -2.20 10.63
C PHE A 18 -35.02 -1.97 12.14
N THR A 19 -36.02 -2.58 12.78
CA THR A 19 -36.04 -2.68 14.25
C THR A 19 -34.82 -3.48 14.71
N GLU A 20 -34.14 -2.97 15.75
CA GLU A 20 -32.90 -3.56 16.28
C GLU A 20 -31.78 -3.73 15.23
N ALA A 21 -31.78 -2.90 14.17
CA ALA A 21 -30.76 -2.97 13.14
C ALA A 21 -29.36 -2.69 13.70
N ALA A 22 -28.40 -3.52 13.31
CA ALA A 22 -26.99 -3.20 13.46
C ALA A 22 -26.67 -1.98 12.60
N THR A 23 -25.81 -1.10 13.13
CA THR A 23 -25.44 0.16 12.48
C THR A 23 -23.93 0.34 12.53
N ALA A 24 -23.33 0.67 11.39
CA ALA A 24 -21.97 1.20 11.33
C ALA A 24 -22.02 2.61 10.75
N ALA A 25 -21.47 3.58 11.49
CA ALA A 25 -21.54 5.01 11.18
C ALA A 25 -20.14 5.59 10.95
N SER A 26 -20.09 6.82 10.43
CA SER A 26 -18.86 7.56 10.17
C SER A 26 -17.86 6.81 9.28
N LEU A 27 -18.37 6.01 8.34
CA LEU A 27 -17.55 5.24 7.41
C LEU A 27 -16.90 6.18 6.39
N PRO A 28 -15.57 6.15 6.23
CA PRO A 28 -14.86 7.08 5.35
C PRO A 28 -15.00 6.71 3.86
N PHE A 29 -15.46 5.50 3.57
CA PHE A 29 -15.53 4.95 2.22
C PHE A 29 -16.96 4.54 1.88
N ASN A 30 -17.26 4.48 0.59
CA ASN A 30 -18.54 4.05 0.03
C ASN A 30 -18.72 2.51 0.02
N THR A 31 -17.81 1.77 0.66
CA THR A 31 -17.88 0.32 0.84
C THR A 31 -17.74 -0.02 2.32
N TYR A 32 -18.31 -1.15 2.72
CA TYR A 32 -18.21 -1.65 4.09
C TYR A 32 -18.15 -3.18 4.11
N THR A 33 -17.13 -3.72 4.79
CA THR A 33 -17.06 -5.14 5.13
C THR A 33 -17.10 -5.28 6.65
N HIS A 34 -18.04 -6.05 7.17
CA HIS A 34 -18.19 -6.22 8.61
C HIS A 34 -17.03 -7.05 9.19
N HIS A 35 -16.68 -6.77 10.45
CA HIS A 35 -15.52 -7.38 11.11
C HIS A 35 -15.81 -8.70 11.81
N THR A 36 -17.06 -9.15 11.75
CA THR A 36 -17.53 -10.40 12.33
C THR A 36 -18.37 -11.13 11.27
N PRO A 37 -18.25 -12.46 11.12
CA PRO A 37 -19.16 -13.22 10.28
C PRO A 37 -20.62 -13.01 10.68
N LEU A 38 -21.51 -12.87 9.70
CA LEU A 38 -22.95 -12.84 9.94
C LEU A 38 -23.47 -14.27 10.06
N VAL A 39 -24.46 -14.48 10.93
CA VAL A 39 -25.16 -15.77 10.98
C VAL A 39 -25.92 -16.01 9.67
N PRO A 40 -26.06 -17.26 9.19
CA PRO A 40 -26.82 -17.54 7.98
C PRO A 40 -28.27 -17.04 8.07
N GLY A 41 -28.80 -16.52 6.97
CA GLY A 41 -30.18 -16.03 6.89
C GLY A 41 -30.39 -14.86 5.94
N ALA A 42 -31.64 -14.40 5.87
CA ALA A 42 -32.03 -13.25 5.06
C ALA A 42 -31.77 -11.94 5.82
N TYR A 43 -31.10 -11.00 5.17
CA TYR A 43 -30.82 -9.66 5.67
C TYR A 43 -31.38 -8.59 4.74
N HIS A 44 -31.74 -7.46 5.34
CA HIS A 44 -32.08 -6.22 4.69
C HIS A 44 -31.06 -5.16 5.07
N TRP A 45 -30.63 -4.35 4.11
CA TRP A 45 -29.65 -3.29 4.34
C TRP A 45 -30.00 -2.00 3.60
N ARG A 46 -29.61 -0.88 4.20
CA ARG A 46 -29.74 0.48 3.63
C ARG A 46 -28.58 1.33 4.10
N TYR A 47 -28.26 2.37 3.35
CA TYR A 47 -27.23 3.32 3.73
C TYR A 47 -27.71 4.76 3.60
N ARG A 48 -27.01 5.69 4.23
CA ARG A 48 -27.14 7.13 4.04
C ARG A 48 -25.75 7.75 4.11
N PHE A 49 -25.63 9.01 3.71
CA PHE A 49 -24.37 9.73 3.77
C PHE A 49 -24.56 11.11 4.40
N VAL A 50 -23.48 11.64 4.95
CA VAL A 50 -23.38 13.06 5.33
C VAL A 50 -22.58 13.76 4.24
N ALA A 51 -23.14 14.80 3.66
CA ALA A 51 -22.48 15.60 2.64
C ALA A 51 -21.43 16.55 3.25
N THR A 52 -20.53 17.08 2.44
CA THR A 52 -19.47 18.02 2.87
C THR A 52 -20.00 19.30 3.53
N ASN A 53 -21.25 19.69 3.25
CA ASN A 53 -21.93 20.82 3.90
C ASN A 53 -22.65 20.43 5.21
N GLY A 54 -22.46 19.21 5.70
CA GLY A 54 -23.08 18.67 6.92
C GLY A 54 -24.50 18.13 6.74
N VAL A 55 -25.11 18.25 5.56
CA VAL A 55 -26.47 17.75 5.31
C VAL A 55 -26.45 16.22 5.27
N THR A 56 -27.30 15.60 6.10
CA THR A 56 -27.50 14.15 6.10
C THR A 56 -28.57 13.77 5.08
N SER A 57 -28.27 12.82 4.20
CA SER A 57 -29.24 12.30 3.24
C SER A 57 -30.36 11.51 3.93
N GLY A 58 -31.48 11.34 3.22
CA GLY A 58 -32.41 10.25 3.54
C GLY A 58 -31.74 8.89 3.41
N TRP A 59 -32.37 7.86 3.96
CA TRP A 59 -31.95 6.48 3.71
C TRP A 59 -32.12 6.11 2.23
N SER A 60 -31.19 5.32 1.72
CA SER A 60 -31.32 4.68 0.41
C SER A 60 -32.53 3.75 0.37
N VAL A 61 -32.90 3.31 -0.83
CA VAL A 61 -33.77 2.13 -0.96
C VAL A 61 -33.20 0.95 -0.17
N SER A 62 -34.10 0.19 0.46
CA SER A 62 -33.74 -1.05 1.15
C SER A 62 -33.42 -2.13 0.12
N ARG A 63 -32.31 -2.85 0.33
CA ARG A 63 -31.89 -4.00 -0.48
C ARG A 63 -31.84 -5.24 0.41
N SER A 64 -31.85 -6.42 -0.20
CA SER A 64 -31.84 -7.69 0.55
C SER A 64 -30.74 -8.61 0.04
N VAL A 65 -30.21 -9.45 0.93
CA VAL A 65 -29.20 -10.48 0.64
C VAL A 65 -29.47 -11.70 1.51
N ILE A 66 -29.12 -12.89 1.02
CA ILE A 66 -29.14 -14.13 1.81
C ILE A 66 -27.69 -14.50 2.10
N VAL A 67 -27.35 -14.67 3.37
CA VAL A 67 -26.08 -15.26 3.81
C VAL A 67 -26.29 -16.77 3.87
N PRO A 68 -25.70 -17.57 2.96
CA PRO A 68 -25.88 -19.01 2.97
C PRO A 68 -25.09 -19.67 4.10
N ALA A 69 -25.46 -20.90 4.47
CA ALA A 69 -24.84 -21.62 5.59
C ALA A 69 -23.39 -22.05 5.31
N ASP A 70 -23.02 -22.16 4.03
CA ASP A 70 -21.71 -22.53 3.53
C ASP A 70 -20.89 -21.32 3.04
N ALA A 71 -21.31 -20.09 3.40
CA ALA A 71 -20.55 -18.88 3.08
C ALA A 71 -19.13 -18.95 3.64
N VAL A 72 -18.12 -18.64 2.81
CA VAL A 72 -16.74 -18.55 3.27
C VAL A 72 -16.60 -17.33 4.20
N GLU A 73 -16.14 -17.58 5.42
CA GLU A 73 -15.89 -16.51 6.38
C GLU A 73 -14.65 -15.68 5.98
N PHE A 74 -14.87 -14.42 5.63
CA PHE A 74 -13.79 -13.50 5.28
C PHE A 74 -14.01 -12.08 5.86
N PRO A 75 -14.14 -11.95 7.20
CA PRO A 75 -14.38 -10.66 7.83
C PRO A 75 -13.16 -9.74 7.73
N MET A 76 -13.42 -8.44 7.60
CA MET A 76 -12.36 -7.42 7.56
C MET A 76 -11.96 -6.99 8.98
N PRO A 77 -10.68 -6.99 9.37
CA PRO A 77 -10.28 -6.52 10.70
C PRO A 77 -10.57 -5.03 10.89
N THR A 78 -10.98 -4.65 12.10
CA THR A 78 -11.17 -3.24 12.47
C THR A 78 -9.85 -2.48 12.44
N ARG A 79 -9.89 -1.14 12.34
CA ARG A 79 -8.69 -0.29 12.45
C ARG A 79 -7.85 -0.58 13.69
N ALA A 80 -8.52 -0.82 14.83
CA ALA A 80 -7.84 -1.18 16.08
C ALA A 80 -7.10 -2.52 15.95
N GLN A 81 -7.75 -3.54 15.39
CA GLN A 81 -7.12 -4.85 15.15
C GLN A 81 -5.99 -4.77 14.11
N GLN A 82 -6.14 -3.97 13.06
CA GLN A 82 -5.07 -3.72 12.08
C GLN A 82 -3.81 -3.16 12.79
N ARG A 83 -3.97 -2.16 13.67
CA ARG A 83 -2.87 -1.58 14.44
C ARG A 83 -2.26 -2.54 15.46
N GLU A 84 -3.09 -3.36 16.09
CA GLU A 84 -2.64 -4.36 17.05
C GLU A 84 -1.79 -5.45 16.38
N ARG A 85 -2.20 -5.89 15.18
CA ARG A 85 -1.49 -6.91 14.39
C ARG A 85 -0.15 -6.42 13.85
N ALA A 86 0.04 -5.12 13.65
CA ALA A 86 1.29 -4.56 13.17
C ALA A 86 2.40 -4.59 14.25
N PRO A 87 3.65 -5.01 13.92
CA PRO A 87 4.77 -4.93 14.84
C PRO A 87 4.99 -3.51 15.38
N LYS A 88 5.27 -3.38 16.69
CA LYS A 88 5.57 -2.06 17.29
C LYS A 88 6.91 -1.50 16.84
N ALA A 89 7.91 -2.37 16.67
CA ALA A 89 9.22 -2.04 16.15
C ALA A 89 9.36 -2.40 14.67
N HIS A 90 10.33 -1.79 14.01
CA HIS A 90 10.77 -2.15 12.66
C HIS A 90 11.68 -3.40 12.69
N PRO A 91 11.67 -4.24 11.64
CA PRO A 91 10.93 -4.11 10.39
C PRO A 91 9.46 -4.54 10.50
N ARG A 92 8.62 -4.05 9.57
CA ARG A 92 7.18 -4.33 9.45
C ARG A 92 6.82 -4.87 8.06
N LEU A 93 7.64 -4.61 7.05
CA LEU A 93 7.41 -5.01 5.67
C LEU A 93 8.13 -6.33 5.36
N PHE A 94 7.38 -7.35 4.94
CA PHE A 94 7.79 -8.73 4.60
C PHE A 94 8.30 -9.59 5.75
N LEU A 95 8.94 -8.97 6.72
CA LEU A 95 9.63 -9.59 7.85
C LEU A 95 9.20 -8.86 9.12
N ARG A 96 9.22 -9.57 10.25
CA ARG A 96 9.01 -9.01 11.59
C ARG A 96 10.32 -9.07 12.38
N PRO A 97 10.50 -8.29 13.47
CA PRO A 97 11.72 -8.32 14.27
C PRO A 97 12.09 -9.72 14.77
N GLU A 98 11.09 -10.52 15.13
CA GLU A 98 11.22 -11.91 15.58
C GLU A 98 11.73 -12.88 14.49
N ASP A 99 11.68 -12.51 13.20
CA ASP A 99 12.20 -13.35 12.12
C ASP A 99 13.71 -13.25 11.95
N LEU A 100 14.32 -12.17 12.45
CA LEU A 100 15.71 -11.84 12.18
C LEU A 100 16.71 -12.92 12.63
N PRO A 101 16.56 -13.58 13.81
CA PRO A 101 17.46 -14.67 14.18
C PRO A 101 17.47 -15.80 13.16
N ARG A 102 16.29 -16.28 12.76
CA ARG A 102 16.13 -17.36 11.75
C ARG A 102 16.67 -16.93 10.39
N LEU A 103 16.40 -15.70 9.95
CA LEU A 103 16.90 -15.20 8.66
C LEU A 103 18.43 -15.10 8.64
N ARG A 104 19.06 -14.72 9.76
CA ARG A 104 20.53 -14.69 9.90
C ARG A 104 21.13 -16.09 9.87
N GLU A 105 20.51 -17.06 10.54
CA GLU A 105 20.92 -18.46 10.47
C GLU A 105 20.84 -18.99 9.03
N LEU A 106 19.74 -18.71 8.32
CA LEU A 106 19.59 -19.08 6.92
C LEU A 106 20.67 -18.45 6.03
N ALA A 107 20.97 -17.18 6.24
CA ALA A 107 21.99 -16.43 5.51
C ALA A 107 23.43 -16.94 5.80
N ALA A 108 23.67 -17.54 6.97
CA ALA A 108 24.95 -18.18 7.30
C ALA A 108 25.00 -19.66 6.86
N GLY A 109 23.84 -20.31 6.72
CA GLY A 109 23.70 -21.71 6.37
C GLY A 109 23.22 -21.92 4.93
N ARG A 110 22.06 -22.54 4.77
CA ARG A 110 21.58 -23.04 3.46
C ARG A 110 21.42 -21.97 2.38
N GLU A 111 21.19 -20.71 2.75
CA GLU A 111 21.04 -19.59 1.80
C GLU A 111 22.33 -18.76 1.65
N ALA A 112 23.46 -19.19 2.22
CA ALA A 112 24.72 -18.44 2.20
C ALA A 112 25.15 -18.03 0.79
N ALA A 113 25.02 -18.91 -0.21
CA ALA A 113 25.36 -18.58 -1.59
C ALA A 113 24.44 -17.51 -2.21
N ARG A 114 23.14 -17.51 -1.87
CA ARG A 114 22.22 -16.45 -2.32
C ARG A 114 22.52 -15.14 -1.60
N PHE A 115 22.78 -15.20 -0.30
CA PHE A 115 23.09 -14.02 0.49
C PHE A 115 24.44 -13.38 0.11
N ALA A 116 25.45 -14.19 -0.21
CA ALA A 116 26.74 -13.70 -0.71
C ALA A 116 26.60 -12.88 -2.00
N ARG A 117 25.68 -13.26 -2.90
CA ARG A 117 25.36 -12.47 -4.10
C ARG A 117 24.77 -11.10 -3.74
N LEU A 118 23.83 -11.05 -2.78
CA LEU A 118 23.28 -9.78 -2.30
C LEU A 118 24.35 -8.88 -1.67
N ARG A 119 25.28 -9.46 -0.89
CA ARG A 119 26.43 -8.70 -0.33
C ARG A 119 27.33 -8.16 -1.43
N SER A 120 27.65 -8.97 -2.44
CA SER A 120 28.45 -8.53 -3.60
C SER A 120 27.75 -7.42 -4.39
N ASP A 121 26.43 -7.51 -4.55
CA ASP A 121 25.64 -6.44 -5.17
C ASP A 121 25.67 -5.16 -4.34
N ALA A 122 25.52 -5.26 -3.02
CA ALA A 122 25.64 -4.13 -2.11
C ALA A 122 27.02 -3.46 -2.18
N ASP A 123 28.12 -4.23 -2.22
CA ASP A 123 29.48 -3.68 -2.37
C ASP A 123 29.65 -2.97 -3.73
N ARG A 124 29.07 -3.52 -4.80
CA ARG A 124 29.07 -2.89 -6.13
C ARG A 124 28.25 -1.61 -6.15
N ILE A 125 27.10 -1.56 -5.47
CA ILE A 125 26.26 -0.36 -5.34
C ILE A 125 27.03 0.74 -4.61
N ILE A 126 27.67 0.42 -3.48
CA ILE A 126 28.49 1.39 -2.72
C ILE A 126 29.61 1.95 -3.61
N THR A 127 30.30 1.08 -4.35
CA THR A 127 31.40 1.47 -5.24
C THR A 127 30.94 2.37 -6.39
N ALA A 128 29.78 2.08 -6.97
CA ALA A 128 29.22 2.86 -8.08
C ALA A 128 28.65 4.21 -7.64
N GLY A 129 28.26 4.33 -6.36
CA GLY A 129 27.55 5.49 -5.84
C GLY A 129 26.05 5.46 -6.14
N PRO A 130 25.28 6.38 -5.53
CA PRO A 130 23.82 6.41 -5.65
C PRO A 130 23.39 6.84 -7.06
N THR A 131 22.40 6.14 -7.62
CA THR A 131 21.72 6.62 -8.83
C THR A 131 21.14 8.02 -8.61
N PRO A 132 21.43 9.00 -9.50
CA PRO A 132 20.91 10.35 -9.35
C PRO A 132 19.41 10.43 -9.63
N GLU A 133 18.77 11.52 -9.21
CA GLU A 133 17.41 11.86 -9.63
C GLU A 133 17.37 12.01 -11.17
N PRO A 134 16.28 11.60 -11.86
CA PRO A 134 16.12 11.93 -13.26
C PRO A 134 16.16 13.45 -13.47
N GLU A 135 16.71 13.92 -14.58
CA GLU A 135 16.93 15.36 -14.82
C GLU A 135 15.76 16.03 -15.58
N HIS A 136 14.99 15.25 -16.34
CA HIS A 136 13.96 15.77 -17.23
C HIS A 136 12.57 15.31 -16.81
N LEU A 137 11.58 16.21 -16.94
CA LEU A 137 10.18 15.85 -16.79
C LEU A 137 9.77 14.86 -17.89
N GLY A 138 8.97 13.87 -17.51
CA GLY A 138 8.43 12.87 -18.43
C GLY A 138 6.93 12.71 -18.24
N SER A 139 6.17 12.48 -19.32
CA SER A 139 4.71 12.30 -19.28
C SER A 139 4.22 11.57 -20.52
N ALA A 140 3.23 10.70 -20.35
CA ALA A 140 2.47 10.09 -21.45
C ALA A 140 1.00 10.55 -21.49
N ARG A 141 0.67 11.66 -20.81
CA ARG A 141 -0.68 12.24 -20.81
C ARG A 141 -1.06 12.83 -22.16
N ASP A 142 -0.09 13.50 -22.79
CA ASP A 142 -0.17 13.98 -24.16
C ASP A 142 0.84 13.18 -24.99
N LYS A 143 0.33 12.34 -25.90
CA LYS A 143 1.15 11.45 -26.73
C LYS A 143 1.79 12.17 -27.92
N GLU A 144 1.34 13.39 -28.23
CA GLU A 144 1.90 14.20 -29.31
C GLU A 144 3.16 14.95 -28.84
N ASN A 145 3.28 15.22 -27.54
CA ASN A 145 4.48 15.77 -26.92
C ASN A 145 5.59 14.72 -26.80
N LYS A 146 6.30 14.48 -27.92
CA LYS A 146 7.38 13.48 -28.02
C LYS A 146 8.50 13.69 -26.99
N GLU A 147 8.82 14.93 -26.63
CA GLU A 147 9.86 15.24 -25.64
C GLU A 147 9.47 14.75 -24.24
N LEU A 148 8.23 14.99 -23.80
CA LEU A 148 7.78 14.45 -22.52
C LEU A 148 7.63 12.92 -22.54
N VAL A 149 7.14 12.36 -23.65
CA VAL A 149 6.98 10.91 -23.80
C VAL A 149 8.34 10.20 -23.72
N LYS A 150 9.40 10.79 -24.29
CA LYS A 150 10.77 10.27 -24.27
C LYS A 150 11.25 9.93 -22.86
N TYR A 151 10.92 10.75 -21.86
CA TYR A 151 11.38 10.57 -20.47
C TYR A 151 10.35 9.87 -19.57
N TRP A 152 9.13 9.61 -20.05
CA TRP A 152 8.06 9.01 -19.22
C TRP A 152 8.47 7.66 -18.60
N TRP A 153 8.89 6.70 -19.44
CA TRP A 153 9.28 5.37 -18.98
C TRP A 153 10.71 5.32 -18.40
N PRO A 154 11.73 5.96 -19.01
CA PRO A 154 13.07 5.99 -18.44
C PRO A 154 13.12 6.55 -17.01
N ASN A 155 12.34 7.59 -16.69
CA ASN A 155 12.26 8.11 -15.32
C ASN A 155 11.79 7.05 -14.31
N ARG A 156 10.83 6.20 -14.72
CA ARG A 156 10.38 5.07 -13.89
C ARG A 156 11.50 4.07 -13.68
N GLU A 157 12.24 3.70 -14.72
CA GLU A 157 13.33 2.72 -14.62
C GLU A 157 14.47 3.23 -13.74
N GLN A 158 14.86 4.49 -13.89
CA GLN A 158 15.86 5.14 -13.05
C GLN A 158 15.42 5.22 -11.58
N THR A 159 14.16 5.61 -11.32
CA THR A 159 13.62 5.66 -9.96
C THR A 159 13.56 4.26 -9.33
N MET A 160 13.13 3.26 -10.11
CA MET A 160 13.11 1.86 -9.67
C MET A 160 14.52 1.39 -9.28
N LYS A 161 15.53 1.66 -10.12
CA LYS A 161 16.92 1.33 -9.85
C LYS A 161 17.41 1.98 -8.56
N ALA A 162 17.24 3.30 -8.41
CA ALA A 162 17.69 4.05 -7.23
C ALA A 162 17.04 3.52 -5.93
N CYS A 163 15.74 3.20 -5.98
CA CYS A 163 15.04 2.59 -4.85
C CYS A 163 15.54 1.18 -4.52
N GLN A 164 15.79 0.35 -5.53
CA GLN A 164 16.28 -1.02 -5.35
C GLN A 164 17.71 -1.06 -4.80
N GLU A 165 18.54 -0.07 -5.14
CA GLU A 165 19.85 0.13 -4.53
C GLU A 165 19.72 0.32 -3.01
N ALA A 166 18.84 1.24 -2.58
CA ALA A 166 18.57 1.48 -1.16
C ALA A 166 18.01 0.23 -0.44
N GLU A 167 17.05 -0.48 -1.05
CA GLU A 167 16.49 -1.72 -0.50
C GLU A 167 17.56 -2.80 -0.32
N THR A 168 18.46 -2.96 -1.29
CA THR A 168 19.54 -3.96 -1.23
C THR A 168 20.51 -3.65 -0.10
N LEU A 169 20.95 -2.40 0.01
CA LEU A 169 21.82 -1.95 1.10
C LEU A 169 21.15 -2.12 2.47
N ALA A 170 19.89 -1.73 2.59
CA ALA A 170 19.11 -1.84 3.81
C ALA A 170 18.91 -3.31 4.24
N PHE A 171 18.59 -4.20 3.30
CA PHE A 171 18.42 -5.62 3.59
C PHE A 171 19.73 -6.29 4.00
N VAL A 172 20.84 -6.01 3.30
CA VAL A 172 22.15 -6.55 3.67
C VAL A 172 22.54 -6.07 5.07
N TYR A 173 22.37 -4.78 5.36
CA TYR A 173 22.58 -4.23 6.71
C TYR A 173 21.70 -4.90 7.77
N LEU A 174 20.41 -5.11 7.49
CA LEU A 174 19.46 -5.73 8.43
C LEU A 174 19.94 -7.12 8.88
N ILE A 175 20.51 -7.89 7.93
CA ILE A 175 21.02 -9.24 8.19
C ILE A 175 22.41 -9.18 8.86
N THR A 176 23.38 -8.44 8.31
CA THR A 176 24.78 -8.49 8.78
C THR A 176 25.09 -7.57 9.96
N ARG A 177 24.34 -6.48 10.12
CA ARG A 177 24.61 -5.37 11.04
C ARG A 177 25.96 -4.67 10.82
N GLU A 178 26.59 -4.87 9.67
CA GLU A 178 27.86 -4.21 9.37
C GLU A 178 27.66 -2.72 9.09
N LYS A 179 28.45 -1.88 9.79
CA LYS A 179 28.34 -0.42 9.73
C LYS A 179 28.43 0.13 8.30
N LYS A 180 29.29 -0.44 7.44
CA LYS A 180 29.44 0.01 6.05
C LYS A 180 28.14 0.00 5.25
N TYR A 181 27.30 -1.03 5.43
CA TYR A 181 26.02 -1.13 4.72
C TYR A 181 24.96 -0.26 5.38
N GLY A 182 25.01 -0.09 6.70
CA GLY A 182 24.10 0.81 7.43
C GLY A 182 24.32 2.28 7.06
N ASP A 183 25.58 2.72 7.02
CA ASP A 183 25.94 4.08 6.59
C ASP A 183 25.52 4.34 5.15
N ALA A 184 25.75 3.38 4.24
CA ALA A 184 25.33 3.47 2.84
C ALA A 184 23.79 3.47 2.71
N ALA A 185 23.09 2.57 3.40
CA ALA A 185 21.62 2.55 3.37
C ALA A 185 21.04 3.89 3.85
N ARG A 186 21.57 4.45 4.95
CA ARG A 186 21.20 5.78 5.44
C ARG A 186 21.40 6.85 4.37
N GLU A 187 22.57 6.90 3.74
CA GLU A 187 22.87 7.89 2.70
C GLU A 187 21.89 7.78 1.51
N TRP A 188 21.64 6.58 0.99
CA TRP A 188 20.73 6.36 -0.13
C TRP A 188 19.29 6.74 0.22
N ILE A 189 18.81 6.35 1.40
CA ILE A 189 17.46 6.68 1.88
C ILE A 189 17.27 8.20 2.00
N VAL A 190 18.24 8.90 2.61
CA VAL A 190 18.15 10.35 2.80
C VAL A 190 18.24 11.09 1.46
N ARG A 191 19.09 10.63 0.53
CA ARG A 191 19.17 11.19 -0.83
C ARG A 191 17.86 11.00 -1.60
N LEU A 192 17.27 9.80 -1.56
CA LEU A 192 15.95 9.54 -2.16
C LEU A 192 14.86 10.43 -1.54
N ALA A 193 14.87 10.60 -0.22
CA ALA A 193 13.92 11.49 0.45
C ALA A 193 14.10 12.98 0.08
N ALA A 194 15.28 13.37 -0.41
CA ALA A 194 15.58 14.72 -0.86
C ALA A 194 15.16 15.00 -2.32
N TRP A 195 14.81 13.97 -3.11
CA TRP A 195 14.34 14.15 -4.49
C TRP A 195 13.08 15.00 -4.53
N ASP A 196 13.00 15.90 -5.51
CA ASP A 196 11.92 16.88 -5.61
C ASP A 196 10.59 16.16 -5.93
N PRO A 197 9.58 16.20 -5.04
CA PRO A 197 8.26 15.64 -5.33
C PRO A 197 7.53 16.36 -6.47
N ASP A 198 7.90 17.60 -6.78
CA ASP A 198 7.33 18.36 -7.89
C ASP A 198 8.14 18.23 -9.19
N GLY A 199 9.31 17.57 -9.13
CA GLY A 199 10.22 17.32 -10.25
C GLY A 199 9.90 16.08 -11.10
N PRO A 200 10.92 15.42 -11.70
CA PRO A 200 10.74 14.30 -12.63
C PRO A 200 10.05 13.05 -12.07
N THR A 201 9.97 12.92 -10.74
CA THR A 201 9.25 11.85 -10.03
C THR A 201 7.90 12.29 -9.47
N ASN A 202 7.31 13.34 -10.04
CA ASN A 202 6.00 13.88 -9.66
C ASN A 202 4.85 12.91 -9.96
N PHE A 203 3.99 12.68 -8.97
CA PHE A 203 2.88 11.72 -9.09
C PHE A 203 1.80 12.16 -10.10
N ARG A 204 1.48 13.46 -10.17
CA ARG A 204 0.52 14.00 -11.13
C ARG A 204 1.06 13.77 -12.55
N LEU A 205 2.25 14.26 -12.87
CA LEU A 205 2.75 14.20 -14.25
C LEU A 205 3.15 12.78 -14.67
N ASN A 206 3.90 12.07 -13.81
CA ASN A 206 4.44 10.75 -14.05
C ASN A 206 4.24 9.81 -12.85
N CYS A 207 3.00 9.38 -12.64
CA CYS A 207 2.67 8.43 -11.58
C CYS A 207 3.49 7.13 -11.67
N GLU A 208 3.94 6.72 -12.87
CA GLU A 208 4.78 5.54 -13.08
C GLU A 208 6.18 5.72 -12.47
N ALA A 209 6.78 6.91 -12.57
CA ALA A 209 8.03 7.26 -11.90
C ALA A 209 7.85 7.54 -10.40
N ALA A 210 6.69 8.06 -9.97
CA ALA A 210 6.43 8.35 -8.56
C ALA A 210 6.13 7.10 -7.72
N LYS A 211 5.46 6.10 -8.31
CA LYS A 211 5.03 4.87 -7.62
C LYS A 211 6.16 4.11 -6.91
N PRO A 212 7.35 3.89 -7.50
CA PRO A 212 8.48 3.25 -6.81
C PRO A 212 8.83 3.91 -5.47
N MET A 213 8.84 5.24 -5.41
CA MET A 213 9.08 6.00 -4.18
C MET A 213 8.04 5.72 -3.10
N LEU A 214 6.80 5.39 -3.47
CA LEU A 214 5.72 5.13 -2.52
C LEU A 214 5.83 3.80 -1.78
N TYR A 215 6.58 2.82 -2.26
CA TYR A 215 6.64 1.50 -1.59
C TYR A 215 8.05 0.97 -1.39
N ARG A 216 9.01 1.32 -2.25
CA ARG A 216 10.39 0.85 -2.11
C ARG A 216 11.23 1.68 -1.14
N LEU A 217 11.09 3.00 -1.17
CA LEU A 217 11.72 3.85 -0.15
C LEU A 217 11.19 3.50 1.26
N PRO A 218 9.88 3.28 1.48
CA PRO A 218 9.38 2.74 2.75
C PRO A 218 10.00 1.40 3.17
N ARG A 219 10.25 0.46 2.24
CA ARG A 219 10.94 -0.81 2.57
C ARG A 219 12.37 -0.58 3.03
N ALA A 220 13.13 0.26 2.33
CA ALA A 220 14.48 0.60 2.74
C ALA A 220 14.49 1.32 4.10
N TYR A 221 13.57 2.27 4.33
CA TYR A 221 13.37 2.93 5.61
C TYR A 221 13.06 1.94 6.73
N ASP A 222 12.13 1.02 6.49
CA ASP A 222 11.69 -0.01 7.43
C ASP A 222 12.84 -0.96 7.82
N TRP A 223 13.62 -1.40 6.84
CA TRP A 223 14.71 -2.37 7.08
C TRP A 223 15.98 -1.74 7.66
N ALA A 224 16.28 -0.48 7.36
CA ALA A 224 17.44 0.24 7.90
C ALA A 224 17.06 1.27 8.98
N HIS A 225 15.87 1.17 9.57
CA HIS A 225 15.33 2.15 10.51
C HIS A 225 16.29 2.49 11.65
N ASP A 226 17.00 1.49 12.20
CA ASP A 226 17.96 1.65 13.29
C ASP A 226 19.29 2.31 12.87
N ALA A 227 19.63 2.32 11.58
CA ALA A 227 20.76 3.09 11.05
C ALA A 227 20.44 4.58 10.84
N LEU A 228 19.16 4.94 10.80
CA LEU A 228 18.72 6.33 10.61
C LEU A 228 18.70 7.08 11.94
N SER A 229 19.30 8.27 11.96
CA SER A 229 19.16 9.19 13.09
C SER A 229 17.73 9.74 13.19
N PRO A 230 17.32 10.31 14.33
CA PRO A 230 16.02 10.98 14.45
C PRO A 230 15.78 12.07 13.39
N GLU A 231 16.83 12.80 13.00
CA GLU A 231 16.76 13.82 11.95
C GLU A 231 16.54 13.19 10.57
N ASP A 232 17.25 12.11 10.25
CA ASP A 232 17.05 11.39 8.99
C ASP A 232 15.62 10.85 8.90
N ARG A 233 15.11 10.27 9.99
CA ARG A 233 13.73 9.77 10.05
C ARG A 233 12.72 10.90 9.84
N GLN A 234 12.95 12.08 10.42
CA GLN A 234 12.08 13.24 10.18
C GLN A 234 12.09 13.68 8.71
N LYS A 235 13.26 13.69 8.05
CA LYS A 235 13.37 14.01 6.61
C LYS A 235 12.56 13.03 5.76
N VAL A 236 12.72 11.72 6.01
CA VAL A 236 11.98 10.68 5.29
C VAL A 236 10.49 10.80 5.55
N ARG A 237 10.04 10.98 6.81
CA ARG A 237 8.62 11.16 7.14
C ARG A 237 7.99 12.33 6.41
N LYS A 238 8.69 13.48 6.35
CA LYS A 238 8.21 14.66 5.61
C LYS A 238 8.06 14.37 4.11
N ALA A 239 9.06 13.73 3.50
CA ALA A 239 9.04 13.37 2.08
C ALA A 239 7.90 12.38 1.77
N MET A 240 7.74 11.37 2.62
CA MET A 240 6.71 10.34 2.44
C MET A 240 5.31 10.86 2.68
N LEU A 241 5.09 11.75 3.67
CA LEU A 241 3.81 12.44 3.84
C LEU A 241 3.41 13.19 2.57
N ARG A 242 4.32 13.99 1.99
CA ARG A 242 4.05 14.71 0.73
C ARG A 242 3.69 13.75 -0.41
N ARG A 243 4.54 12.76 -0.68
CA ARG A 243 4.34 11.83 -1.81
C ARG A 243 3.09 10.95 -1.64
N ALA A 244 2.82 10.46 -0.43
CA ALA A 244 1.62 9.70 -0.12
C ALA A 244 0.35 10.55 -0.24
N THR A 245 0.42 11.84 0.11
CA THR A 245 -0.69 12.79 -0.09
C THR A 245 -0.99 13.00 -1.57
N ASP A 246 0.04 13.16 -2.41
CA ASP A 246 -0.16 13.28 -3.86
C ASP A 246 -0.82 12.03 -4.45
N ALA A 247 -0.45 10.84 -3.97
CA ALA A 247 -1.08 9.58 -4.35
C ALA A 247 -2.54 9.49 -3.84
N TRP A 248 -2.78 9.87 -2.60
CA TRP A 248 -4.09 9.88 -1.94
C TRP A 248 -5.09 10.80 -2.67
N GLU A 249 -4.65 11.99 -3.08
CA GLU A 249 -5.48 12.97 -3.79
C GLU A 249 -5.57 12.73 -5.30
N SER A 250 -4.72 11.86 -5.85
CA SER A 250 -4.72 11.56 -7.28
C SER A 250 -6.05 10.98 -7.75
N TRP A 251 -6.31 11.05 -9.07
CA TRP A 251 -7.47 10.41 -9.67
C TRP A 251 -7.50 8.88 -9.43
N GLU A 252 -6.35 8.26 -9.14
CA GLU A 252 -6.22 6.82 -8.93
C GLU A 252 -6.80 6.36 -7.58
N VAL A 253 -6.84 7.25 -6.59
CA VAL A 253 -7.30 6.95 -5.22
C VAL A 253 -8.48 7.83 -4.81
N LEU A 254 -8.44 9.12 -5.19
CA LEU A 254 -9.46 10.13 -4.98
C LEU A 254 -9.95 10.18 -3.52
N ARG A 255 -9.01 10.28 -2.59
CA ARG A 255 -9.25 10.23 -1.14
C ARG A 255 -10.00 8.97 -0.67
N GLY A 256 -9.76 7.85 -1.35
CA GLY A 256 -10.30 6.54 -1.01
C GLY A 256 -11.58 6.17 -1.76
N VAL A 257 -12.28 7.12 -2.40
CA VAL A 257 -13.54 6.82 -3.10
C VAL A 257 -13.39 6.59 -4.60
N GLY A 258 -12.23 6.90 -5.18
CA GLY A 258 -12.03 6.86 -6.63
C GLY A 258 -12.20 5.46 -7.20
N HIS A 259 -11.27 4.56 -6.85
CA HIS A 259 -11.35 3.17 -7.29
C HIS A 259 -12.60 2.43 -6.78
N LEU A 260 -13.07 2.76 -5.57
CA LEU A 260 -14.25 2.10 -4.99
C LEU A 260 -15.56 2.45 -5.72
N ASN A 261 -15.59 3.56 -6.46
CA ASN A 261 -16.71 3.91 -7.34
C ASN A 261 -16.47 3.53 -8.80
N SER A 262 -15.22 3.69 -9.27
CA SER A 262 -14.80 3.44 -10.66
C SER A 262 -13.66 2.42 -10.68
N PRO A 263 -13.96 1.11 -10.55
CA PRO A 263 -12.95 0.08 -10.31
C PRO A 263 -12.02 -0.18 -11.50
N PHE A 264 -12.44 0.13 -12.72
CA PHE A 264 -11.76 -0.31 -13.95
C PHE A 264 -10.51 0.52 -14.37
N GLY A 265 -9.87 1.21 -13.42
CA GLY A 265 -8.61 1.93 -13.66
C GLY A 265 -7.38 1.04 -13.41
N SER A 266 -6.60 0.70 -14.44
CA SER A 266 -5.41 -0.16 -14.27
C SER A 266 -4.36 0.43 -13.30
N HIS A 267 -4.18 1.75 -13.31
CA HIS A 267 -3.28 2.44 -12.38
C HIS A 267 -3.82 2.43 -10.95
N ALA A 268 -5.11 2.73 -10.78
CA ALA A 268 -5.82 2.67 -9.51
C ALA A 268 -5.76 1.28 -8.85
N ASN A 269 -5.81 0.21 -9.65
CA ASN A 269 -5.65 -1.17 -9.19
C ASN A 269 -4.24 -1.53 -8.70
N ARG A 270 -3.25 -0.63 -8.85
CA ARG A 270 -1.85 -0.82 -8.42
C ARG A 270 -1.36 0.18 -7.37
N THR A 271 -2.09 1.27 -7.12
CA THR A 271 -1.62 2.33 -6.21
C THR A 271 -1.99 2.08 -4.77
N TRP A 272 -3.17 1.53 -4.54
CA TRP A 272 -3.68 1.24 -3.20
C TRP A 272 -2.73 0.39 -2.34
N HIS A 273 -2.16 -0.68 -2.91
CA HIS A 273 -1.32 -1.60 -2.16
C HIS A 273 0.07 -1.00 -1.90
N LYS A 274 0.57 -0.13 -2.78
CA LYS A 274 1.81 0.65 -2.55
C LYS A 274 1.63 1.66 -1.43
N LEU A 275 0.48 2.33 -1.42
CA LEU A 275 0.10 3.23 -0.34
C LEU A 275 -0.11 2.46 0.97
N GLY A 276 -0.61 1.23 0.92
CA GLY A 276 -0.68 0.32 2.07
C GLY A 276 0.70 -0.02 2.64
N GLU A 277 1.70 -0.34 1.81
CA GLU A 277 3.07 -0.58 2.26
C GLU A 277 3.69 0.68 2.89
N CYS A 278 3.50 1.86 2.29
CA CYS A 278 3.88 3.15 2.88
C CYS A 278 3.22 3.32 4.26
N ALA A 279 1.92 3.10 4.33
CA ALA A 279 1.13 3.27 5.54
C ALA A 279 1.61 2.37 6.67
N LEU A 280 1.93 1.10 6.38
CA LEU A 280 2.40 0.17 7.40
C LEU A 280 3.81 0.55 7.91
N ALA A 281 4.71 0.96 7.02
CA ALA A 281 6.04 1.45 7.44
C ALA A 281 5.91 2.64 8.40
N PHE A 282 5.06 3.63 8.08
CA PHE A 282 4.93 4.85 8.88
C PHE A 282 3.79 4.82 9.91
N LEU A 283 3.24 3.64 10.22
CA LEU A 283 2.15 3.52 11.18
C LEU A 283 2.60 4.00 12.56
N GLY A 284 1.89 4.99 13.11
CA GLY A 284 2.25 5.65 14.38
C GLY A 284 3.30 6.75 14.27
N GLU A 285 3.87 6.97 13.07
CA GLU A 285 4.86 8.03 12.81
C GLU A 285 4.34 9.16 11.93
N ILE A 286 3.39 8.84 11.04
CA ILE A 286 2.61 9.77 10.23
C ILE A 286 1.13 9.59 10.60
N PRO A 287 0.42 10.61 11.09
CA PRO A 287 -0.98 10.48 11.52
C PRO A 287 -1.91 9.91 10.43
N GLU A 288 -1.72 10.31 9.18
CA GLU A 288 -2.54 9.92 8.04
C GLU A 288 -2.36 8.45 7.62
N ALA A 289 -1.24 7.82 8.03
CA ALA A 289 -0.91 6.45 7.68
C ALA A 289 -1.99 5.45 8.10
N GLU A 290 -2.68 5.69 9.21
CA GLU A 290 -3.77 4.82 9.64
C GLU A 290 -4.94 4.79 8.64
N THR A 291 -5.29 5.95 8.07
CA THR A 291 -6.36 6.03 7.08
C THR A 291 -5.94 5.39 5.75
N TRP A 292 -4.68 5.54 5.37
CA TRP A 292 -4.13 4.89 4.18
C TRP A 292 -4.08 3.36 4.31
N LEU A 293 -3.70 2.86 5.49
CA LEU A 293 -3.71 1.43 5.80
C LEU A 293 -5.12 0.87 5.74
N ASP A 294 -6.07 1.54 6.41
CA ASP A 294 -7.48 1.14 6.40
C ASP A 294 -8.08 1.17 5.00
N TYR A 295 -7.72 2.16 4.18
CA TYR A 295 -8.11 2.18 2.76
C TYR A 295 -7.60 0.95 2.00
N ALA A 296 -6.32 0.60 2.17
CA ALA A 296 -5.73 -0.54 1.47
C ALA A 296 -6.38 -1.87 1.88
N VAL A 297 -6.63 -2.06 3.18
CA VAL A 297 -7.33 -3.24 3.71
C VAL A 297 -8.79 -3.28 3.24
N ASN A 298 -9.52 -2.16 3.35
CA ASN A 298 -10.91 -2.07 2.90
C ASN A 298 -11.04 -2.36 1.40
N LYS A 299 -10.16 -1.80 0.57
CA LYS A 299 -10.17 -2.08 -0.86
C LYS A 299 -9.91 -3.56 -1.17
N PHE A 300 -8.97 -4.19 -0.45
CA PHE A 300 -8.70 -5.60 -0.63
C PHE A 300 -9.93 -6.47 -0.35
N HIS A 301 -10.60 -6.23 0.79
CA HIS A 301 -11.79 -7.01 1.17
C HIS A 301 -13.04 -6.67 0.35
N ALA A 302 -13.20 -5.42 -0.09
CA ALA A 302 -14.45 -4.97 -0.70
C ALA A 302 -14.54 -5.21 -2.22
N CYS A 303 -13.44 -5.11 -2.95
CA CYS A 303 -13.51 -5.14 -4.42
C CYS A 303 -12.28 -5.69 -5.15
N TYR A 304 -11.16 -5.99 -4.48
CA TYR A 304 -9.97 -6.46 -5.18
C TYR A 304 -9.88 -8.00 -5.20
N PRO A 305 -9.51 -8.61 -6.34
CA PRO A 305 -9.30 -8.01 -7.66
C PRO A 305 -10.61 -7.74 -8.41
N VAL A 306 -10.70 -6.61 -9.12
CA VAL A 306 -11.89 -6.24 -9.94
C VAL A 306 -11.88 -6.86 -11.34
N TRP A 307 -10.74 -7.44 -11.73
CA TRP A 307 -10.49 -7.98 -13.05
C TRP A 307 -10.51 -9.51 -13.07
N ALA A 308 -10.88 -10.15 -11.97
CA ALA A 308 -11.03 -11.59 -11.90
C ALA A 308 -12.41 -11.95 -11.37
N ASP A 309 -12.93 -13.06 -11.86
CA ASP A 309 -14.12 -13.72 -11.34
C ASP A 309 -13.71 -14.90 -10.46
N ASP A 310 -14.70 -15.63 -9.92
CA ASP A 310 -14.49 -16.74 -8.98
C ASP A 310 -13.67 -17.90 -9.55
N ASP A 311 -13.56 -18.01 -10.89
CA ASP A 311 -12.76 -19.03 -11.58
C ASP A 311 -11.26 -18.70 -11.67
N GLY A 312 -10.87 -17.48 -11.27
CA GLY A 312 -9.49 -17.00 -11.32
C GLY A 312 -9.02 -16.48 -12.68
N GLY A 313 -9.92 -16.37 -13.68
CA GLY A 313 -9.65 -15.71 -14.95
C GLY A 313 -9.25 -14.24 -14.77
N TRP A 314 -8.55 -13.65 -15.75
CA TRP A 314 -8.18 -12.22 -15.70
C TRP A 314 -8.64 -11.48 -16.95
N HIS A 315 -9.60 -10.56 -16.79
CA HIS A 315 -10.29 -9.86 -17.89
C HIS A 315 -9.36 -8.96 -18.73
N GLU A 316 -8.24 -8.48 -18.18
CA GLU A 316 -7.22 -7.73 -18.96
C GLU A 316 -6.18 -8.64 -19.67
N GLY A 317 -6.31 -9.97 -19.54
CA GLY A 317 -5.43 -10.96 -20.16
C GLY A 317 -4.15 -11.28 -19.37
N LEU A 318 -3.42 -12.31 -19.83
CA LEU A 318 -2.30 -12.93 -19.10
C LEU A 318 -1.13 -11.98 -18.82
N SER A 319 -0.83 -11.08 -19.76
CA SER A 319 0.25 -10.08 -19.60
C SER A 319 -0.06 -9.11 -18.46
N TYR A 320 -1.29 -8.59 -18.41
CA TYR A 320 -1.73 -7.73 -17.31
C TYR A 320 -1.81 -8.52 -16.00
N TRP A 321 -2.34 -9.74 -16.01
CA TRP A 321 -2.35 -10.63 -14.85
C TRP A 321 -0.95 -10.76 -14.21
N GLY A 322 0.07 -11.11 -15.00
CA GLY A 322 1.46 -11.18 -14.53
C GLY A 322 1.97 -9.81 -14.01
N GLY A 323 1.52 -8.74 -14.65
CA GLY A 323 1.73 -7.36 -14.21
C GLY A 323 1.16 -7.04 -12.82
N TYR A 324 -0.04 -7.51 -12.47
CA TYR A 324 -0.58 -7.32 -11.12
C TYR A 324 0.03 -8.29 -10.13
N MET A 325 0.10 -9.58 -10.48
CA MET A 325 0.59 -10.61 -9.58
C MET A 325 2.05 -10.39 -9.19
N SER A 326 2.88 -9.80 -10.05
CA SER A 326 4.26 -9.38 -9.68
C SER A 326 4.33 -8.26 -8.62
N LYS A 327 3.20 -7.69 -8.19
CA LYS A 327 3.14 -6.50 -7.33
C LYS A 327 2.17 -6.66 -6.17
N SER A 328 0.95 -7.12 -6.42
CA SER A 328 -0.10 -7.24 -5.39
C SER A 328 0.19 -8.37 -4.42
N VAL A 329 0.80 -9.48 -4.85
CA VAL A 329 1.15 -10.61 -3.96
C VAL A 329 2.10 -10.20 -2.84
N TRP A 330 2.93 -9.17 -3.06
CA TRP A 330 3.78 -8.61 -2.01
C TRP A 330 2.94 -8.00 -0.89
N TRP A 331 1.92 -7.23 -1.25
CA TRP A 331 0.98 -6.71 -0.27
C TRP A 331 0.20 -7.82 0.41
N LEU A 332 -0.26 -8.84 -0.33
CA LEU A 332 -0.96 -9.98 0.27
C LEU A 332 -0.08 -10.70 1.30
N GLN A 333 1.22 -10.82 1.03
CA GLN A 333 2.19 -11.35 2.00
C GLN A 333 2.37 -10.43 3.21
N VAL A 334 2.50 -9.12 2.99
CA VAL A 334 2.66 -8.10 4.06
C VAL A 334 1.42 -8.01 4.96
N ALA A 335 0.23 -8.09 4.38
CA ALA A 335 -1.05 -7.95 5.08
C ALA A 335 -1.57 -9.25 5.68
N SER A 336 -0.97 -10.40 5.35
CA SER A 336 -1.41 -11.71 5.82
C SER A 336 -1.23 -11.82 7.34
N PRO A 337 -2.28 -12.14 8.11
CA PRO A 337 -2.12 -12.50 9.51
C PRO A 337 -1.33 -13.81 9.60
N ARG A 338 -0.31 -13.89 10.48
CA ARG A 338 0.33 -15.18 10.75
C ARG A 338 -0.70 -16.15 11.31
N SER A 339 -0.78 -17.34 10.72
CA SER A 339 -1.27 -18.50 11.46
C SER A 339 -0.29 -18.76 12.60
N ALA A 340 -0.80 -18.97 13.82
CA ALA A 340 0.02 -19.27 15.00
C ALA A 340 0.77 -20.62 14.92
N SER A 341 0.82 -21.26 13.73
CA SER A 341 1.26 -22.64 13.51
C SER A 341 2.63 -22.80 12.84
N MET A 342 3.38 -21.72 12.65
CA MET A 342 4.75 -21.77 12.10
C MET A 342 5.75 -21.03 12.99
N ALA A 343 5.75 -21.36 14.28
CA ALA A 343 6.83 -21.06 15.21
C ALA A 343 7.67 -22.32 15.42
#